data_AF-A0A6P5Z0G9-F1
#
_entry.id   AF-A0A6P5Z0G9-F1
#
_cell.length_a   1.000
_cell.length_b   1.000
_cell.length_c   1.000
_cell.angle_alpha   90.00
_cell.angle_beta   90.00
_cell.angle_gamma   90.00
#
_symmetry.space_group_name_H-M   'P 1'
#
loop_
_entity.id
_entity.type
_entity.pdbx_description
1 polymer ?
#
loop_
_entity_poly.entity_id
_entity_poly.type
_entity_poly.pdbx_seq_one_letter_code
_entity_poly.pdbx_strand_id
1 'polypeptide(L)'
;MIECSVCHSKIASPISKAISRAYDGHRSHVSSKTRILNVLLVGGDCVLVGFQPILVYMSKVDGGFKFSPISVNFLTEVTKVIFAIIMLLFQARHKKVGEKSLLSISTLVQAARSNLLLAVPALLYAINNYLKFIMQLYFNPATVKMLSNLKVLVIAILLKMIMKRRFSIIQWEALALLLIGISVNQLQSLPEGMTSFGLPVATGAYLYTLIFVSVPSLASVFNEYALKSQFETSIYHQNLFLYGYGAIFNFLAILGTAIFKGPSTLDIMRGHSKATVLLICNNASQGILSSFFFKYADTILKKYSSTIATIFTVFFSTFEG
;
A
#
# COMPACT_ATOMS: atom_id res chain seq x y z
N MET A 1 24.69 -9.83 -3.95
CA MET A 1 25.42 -10.58 -2.91
C MET A 1 26.88 -10.28 -3.15
N ILE A 2 27.65 -9.92 -2.13
CA ILE A 2 29.10 -9.71 -2.27
C ILE A 2 29.74 -10.97 -1.71
N GLU A 3 30.44 -11.71 -2.56
CA GLU A 3 31.16 -12.91 -2.16
C GLU A 3 32.55 -12.48 -1.69
N CYS A 4 32.95 -12.92 -0.50
CA CYS A 4 34.27 -12.64 0.02
C CYS A 4 35.28 -13.53 -0.72
N SER A 5 36.21 -12.94 -1.47
CA SER A 5 37.20 -13.66 -2.27
C SER A 5 38.17 -14.52 -1.45
N VAL A 6 38.24 -14.31 -0.13
CA VAL A 6 39.19 -15.00 0.77
C VAL A 6 38.55 -16.17 1.52
N CYS A 7 37.23 -16.16 1.73
CA CYS A 7 36.57 -17.19 2.55
C CYS A 7 35.29 -17.76 1.94
N HIS A 8 34.93 -17.38 0.71
CA HIS A 8 33.69 -17.77 0.00
C HIS A 8 32.39 -17.62 0.82
N SER A 9 32.45 -16.87 1.93
CA SER A 9 31.28 -16.62 2.76
C SER A 9 30.39 -15.59 2.06
N LYS A 10 29.09 -15.91 1.96
CA LYS A 10 28.10 -15.01 1.38
C LYS A 10 27.87 -13.85 2.34
N ILE A 11 28.54 -12.71 2.12
CA ILE A 11 28.39 -11.51 2.93
C ILE A 11 27.12 -10.78 2.46
N ALA A 12 26.12 -10.70 3.34
CA ALA A 12 24.95 -9.85 3.14
C ALA A 12 25.41 -8.39 2.95
N SER A 13 24.82 -7.67 1.98
CA SER A 13 25.26 -6.31 1.62
C SER A 13 25.23 -5.38 2.85
N PRO A 14 26.15 -4.40 2.96
CA PRO A 14 26.22 -3.50 4.11
C PRO A 14 24.87 -2.83 4.43
N ILE A 15 24.13 -2.45 3.38
CA ILE A 15 22.79 -1.86 3.45
C ILE A 15 21.78 -2.83 4.09
N SER A 16 21.77 -4.10 3.68
CA SER A 16 20.84 -5.10 4.26
C SER A 16 21.11 -5.39 5.74
N LYS A 17 22.39 -5.40 6.16
CA LYS A 17 22.78 -5.55 7.57
C LYS A 17 22.42 -4.33 8.41
N ALA A 18 22.62 -3.12 7.89
CA ALA A 18 22.23 -1.88 8.56
C ALA A 18 20.71 -1.80 8.75
N ILE A 19 19.93 -2.19 7.74
CA ILE A 19 18.46 -2.22 7.81
C ILE A 19 17.97 -3.28 8.80
N SER A 20 18.51 -4.50 8.76
CA SER A 20 18.17 -5.54 9.75
C SER A 20 18.50 -5.12 11.18
N ARG A 21 19.63 -4.43 11.40
CA ARG A 21 20.01 -3.91 12.73
C ARG A 21 19.16 -2.72 13.17
N ALA A 22 18.83 -1.80 12.28
CA ALA A 22 17.91 -0.69 12.57
C ALA A 22 16.51 -1.22 12.90
N TYR A 23 16.07 -2.27 12.19
CA TYR A 23 14.84 -2.98 12.44
C TYR A 23 14.81 -3.66 13.81
N ASP A 24 15.84 -4.46 14.14
CA ASP A 24 15.93 -5.17 15.42
C ASP A 24 16.14 -4.20 16.61
N GLY A 25 16.94 -3.14 16.42
CA GLY A 25 17.19 -2.11 17.44
C GLY A 25 15.96 -1.27 17.78
N HIS A 26 15.05 -1.03 16.81
CA HIS A 26 13.83 -0.28 17.08
C HIS A 26 12.77 -1.11 17.84
N ARG A 27 12.84 -2.45 17.73
CA ARG A 27 11.92 -3.39 18.38
C ARG A 27 12.32 -3.74 19.81
N SER A 28 13.60 -3.65 20.18
CA SER A 28 14.07 -3.97 21.55
C SER A 28 13.71 -2.90 22.58
N HIS A 29 13.39 -1.67 22.15
CA HIS A 29 12.99 -0.56 23.03
C HIS A 29 11.57 -0.08 22.69
N VAL A 30 10.55 -0.89 23.01
CA VAL A 30 9.14 -0.49 22.84
C VAL A 30 8.78 0.58 23.88
N SER A 31 9.11 1.84 23.57
CA SER A 31 8.69 3.00 24.35
C SER A 31 7.16 3.11 24.36
N SER A 32 6.58 3.59 25.46
CA SER A 32 5.13 3.87 25.58
C SER A 32 4.61 4.73 24.41
N LYS A 33 5.43 5.68 23.92
CA LYS A 33 5.12 6.51 22.75
C LYS A 33 4.89 5.69 21.47
N THR A 34 5.69 4.65 21.24
CA THR A 34 5.55 3.76 20.08
C THR A 34 4.28 2.92 20.16
N ARG A 35 3.90 2.47 21.37
CA ARG A 35 2.66 1.72 21.58
C ARG A 35 1.44 2.59 21.31
N ILE A 36 1.42 3.83 21.81
CA ILE A 36 0.35 4.80 21.55
C ILE A 36 0.24 5.09 20.04
N LEU A 37 1.38 5.32 19.37
CA LEU A 37 1.40 5.52 17.93
C LEU A 37 0.78 4.33 17.19
N ASN A 38 1.15 3.10 17.54
CA ASN A 38 0.59 1.90 16.91
C ASN A 38 -0.93 1.79 17.11
N VAL A 39 -1.43 2.11 18.30
CA VAL A 39 -2.89 2.11 18.56
C VAL A 39 -3.60 3.16 17.71
N LEU A 40 -3.05 4.37 17.60
CA LEU A 40 -3.60 5.42 16.75
C LEU A 40 -3.58 5.04 15.26
N LEU A 41 -2.50 4.40 14.81
CA LEU A 41 -2.39 3.91 13.43
C LEU A 41 -3.44 2.85 13.13
N VAL A 42 -3.62 1.87 14.02
CA VAL A 42 -4.63 0.80 13.87
C VAL A 42 -6.04 1.38 13.91
N GLY A 43 -6.34 2.24 14.89
CA GLY A 43 -7.66 2.89 15.00
C GLY A 43 -8.01 3.72 13.76
N GLY A 44 -7.06 4.52 13.27
CA GLY A 44 -7.27 5.31 12.06
C GLY A 44 -7.48 4.46 10.81
N ASP A 45 -6.74 3.36 10.66
CA ASP A 45 -6.89 2.45 9.52
C ASP A 45 -8.23 1.72 9.58
N CYS A 46 -8.67 1.31 10.77
CA CYS A 46 -9.99 0.71 10.96
C CYS A 46 -11.11 1.63 10.48
N VAL A 47 -11.07 2.90 10.87
CA VAL A 47 -12.07 3.89 10.45
C VAL A 47 -12.03 4.11 8.93
N LEU A 48 -10.85 4.35 8.37
CA LEU A 48 -10.72 4.66 6.93
C LEU A 48 -11.06 3.47 6.04
N VAL A 49 -10.71 2.24 6.44
CA VAL A 49 -11.05 1.00 5.72
C VAL A 49 -12.54 0.71 5.85
N GLY A 50 -13.14 0.92 7.03
CA GLY A 50 -14.57 0.73 7.24
C GLY A 50 -15.44 1.70 6.45
N PHE A 51 -15.02 2.95 6.28
CA PHE A 51 -15.75 3.92 5.45
C PHE A 51 -15.64 3.65 3.95
N GLN A 52 -14.61 2.93 3.50
CA GLN A 52 -14.33 2.79 2.07
C GLN A 52 -15.47 2.11 1.28
N PRO A 53 -16.06 0.97 1.71
CA PRO A 53 -17.20 0.37 1.01
C PRO A 53 -18.40 1.30 0.87
N ILE A 54 -18.70 2.10 1.91
CA ILE A 54 -19.80 3.06 1.92
C ILE A 54 -19.57 4.15 0.88
N LEU A 55 -18.37 4.75 0.86
CA LEU A 55 -18.00 5.78 -0.11
C LEU A 55 -17.98 5.24 -1.55
N VAL A 56 -17.53 4.00 -1.73
CA VAL A 56 -17.56 3.31 -3.02
C VAL A 56 -19.01 3.10 -3.49
N TYR A 57 -19.90 2.66 -2.60
CA TYR A 57 -21.33 2.49 -2.89
C TYR A 57 -21.98 3.82 -3.27
N MET A 58 -21.79 4.87 -2.48
CA MET A 58 -22.30 6.23 -2.76
C MET A 58 -21.74 6.84 -4.06
N SER A 59 -20.57 6.39 -4.51
CA SER A 59 -19.94 6.85 -5.75
C SER A 59 -20.46 6.14 -7.00
N LYS A 60 -21.25 5.07 -6.84
CA LYS A 60 -21.92 4.39 -7.96
C LYS A 60 -23.23 5.09 -8.26
N VAL A 61 -23.49 5.34 -9.55
CA VAL A 61 -24.77 5.87 -10.04
C VAL A 61 -25.28 4.86 -11.06
N ASP A 62 -26.50 4.36 -10.88
CA ASP A 62 -27.14 3.34 -11.74
C ASP A 62 -26.34 2.02 -11.85
N GLY A 63 -25.71 1.59 -10.74
CA GLY A 63 -24.93 0.35 -10.66
C GLY A 63 -23.51 0.41 -11.24
N GLY A 64 -23.13 1.53 -11.87
CA GLY A 64 -21.81 1.74 -12.48
C GLY A 64 -21.04 2.95 -11.92
N PHE A 65 -19.73 3.01 -12.21
CA PHE A 65 -18.92 4.20 -11.95
C PHE A 65 -18.90 5.09 -13.19
N LYS A 66 -19.26 6.37 -13.03
CA LYS A 66 -19.20 7.37 -14.11
C LYS A 66 -17.80 7.96 -14.34
N PHE A 67 -16.85 7.65 -13.44
CA PHE A 67 -15.47 8.14 -13.49
C PHE A 67 -14.48 7.04 -13.93
N SER A 68 -13.34 7.47 -14.49
CA SER A 68 -12.23 6.56 -14.78
C SER A 68 -11.41 6.27 -13.49
N PRO A 69 -11.14 5.01 -13.16
CA PRO A 69 -10.33 4.63 -11.99
C PRO A 69 -8.89 5.14 -12.06
N ILE A 70 -8.34 5.26 -13.28
CA ILE A 70 -6.99 5.81 -13.49
C ILE A 70 -6.97 7.30 -13.10
N SER A 71 -8.05 8.04 -13.41
CA SER A 71 -8.22 9.42 -12.98
C SER A 71 -8.33 9.54 -11.46
N VAL A 72 -9.15 8.71 -10.80
CA VAL A 72 -9.26 8.69 -9.33
C VAL A 72 -7.93 8.37 -8.66
N ASN A 73 -7.16 7.41 -9.20
CA ASN A 73 -5.83 7.09 -8.69
C ASN A 73 -4.86 8.26 -8.86
N PHE A 74 -4.86 8.91 -10.02
CA PHE A 74 -4.04 10.11 -10.25
C PHE A 74 -4.38 11.24 -9.27
N LEU A 75 -5.66 11.58 -9.13
CA LEU A 75 -6.12 12.60 -8.18
C LEU A 75 -5.75 12.23 -6.73
N THR A 76 -5.85 10.95 -6.37
CA THR A 76 -5.42 10.46 -5.05
C THR A 76 -3.93 10.70 -4.81
N GLU A 77 -3.06 10.43 -5.79
CA GLU A 77 -1.63 10.74 -5.68
C GLU A 77 -1.38 12.25 -5.56
N VAL A 78 -2.08 13.07 -6.36
CA VAL A 78 -1.99 14.54 -6.29
C VAL A 78 -2.40 15.06 -4.90
N THR A 79 -3.51 14.58 -4.33
CA THR A 79 -3.94 14.94 -2.97
C THR A 79 -2.88 14.59 -1.93
N LYS A 80 -2.23 13.43 -2.06
CA LYS A 80 -1.15 13.02 -1.14
C LYS A 80 0.11 13.88 -1.29
N VAL A 81 0.45 14.30 -2.52
CA VAL A 81 1.55 15.25 -2.77
C VAL A 81 1.26 16.59 -2.11
N ILE A 82 0.04 17.13 -2.30
CA ILE A 82 -0.38 18.39 -1.67
C ILE A 82 -0.28 18.28 -0.14
N PHE A 83 -0.78 17.19 0.44
CA PHE A 83 -0.64 16.94 1.87
C PHE A 83 0.83 16.92 2.32
N ALA A 84 1.71 16.22 1.59
CA ALA A 84 3.12 16.18 1.91
C ALA A 84 3.76 17.58 1.87
N ILE A 85 3.44 18.41 0.87
CA ILE A 85 3.92 19.80 0.76
C ILE A 85 3.44 20.64 1.95
N ILE A 86 2.15 20.57 2.30
CA ILE A 86 1.59 21.32 3.43
C ILE A 86 2.29 20.94 4.73
N MET A 87 2.50 19.65 4.98
CA MET A 87 3.17 19.18 6.19
C MET A 87 4.66 19.57 6.24
N LEU A 88 5.32 19.67 5.08
CA LEU A 88 6.69 20.19 4.98
C LEU A 88 6.76 21.68 5.25
N LEU A 89 5.81 22.46 4.72
CA LEU A 89 5.70 23.89 5.02
C LEU A 89 5.45 24.13 6.51
N PHE A 90 4.57 23.36 7.13
CA PHE A 90 4.31 23.44 8.57
C PHE A 90 5.57 23.14 9.39
N GLN A 91 6.31 22.08 9.06
CA GLN A 91 7.60 21.79 9.70
C GLN A 91 8.64 22.89 9.49
N ALA A 92 8.70 23.48 8.30
CA ALA A 92 9.61 24.58 8.02
C ALA A 92 9.30 25.82 8.88
N ARG A 93 8.02 26.06 9.21
CA ARG A 93 7.58 27.16 10.09
C ARG A 93 7.92 26.96 11.56
N HIS A 94 8.01 25.70 12.01
CA HIS A 94 8.32 25.35 13.40
C HIS A 94 9.82 25.07 13.65
N LYS A 95 10.69 25.26 12.66
CA LYS A 95 12.13 25.09 12.84
C LYS A 95 12.76 26.27 13.61
N LYS A 96 13.76 25.95 14.44
CA LYS A 96 14.61 26.94 15.10
C LYS A 96 15.43 27.71 14.05
N VAL A 97 15.64 29.01 14.28
CA VAL A 97 16.46 29.89 13.44
C VAL A 97 17.87 29.31 13.33
N GLY A 98 18.31 28.94 12.12
CA GLY A 98 19.67 28.45 11.83
C GLY A 98 19.79 27.11 11.09
N GLU A 99 18.72 26.32 10.97
CA GLU A 99 18.76 25.10 10.15
C GLU A 99 18.45 25.39 8.67
N LYS A 100 19.16 24.71 7.75
CA LYS A 100 18.93 24.83 6.29
C LYS A 100 17.45 24.62 5.97
N SER A 101 16.89 25.50 5.13
CA SER A 101 15.51 25.40 4.65
C SER A 101 15.27 24.03 4.05
N LEU A 102 14.33 23.28 4.62
CA LEU A 102 13.94 21.95 4.14
C LEU A 102 13.44 21.97 2.69
N LEU A 103 12.93 23.12 2.25
CA LEU A 103 12.40 23.38 0.90
C LEU A 103 13.43 24.04 -0.03
N SER A 104 14.70 24.15 0.37
CA SER A 104 15.72 24.66 -0.54
C SER A 104 15.82 23.75 -1.77
N ILE A 105 15.86 24.34 -2.96
CA ILE A 105 15.95 23.59 -4.22
C ILE A 105 17.20 22.69 -4.23
N SER A 106 18.29 23.15 -3.63
CA SER A 106 19.52 22.36 -3.49
C SER A 106 19.36 21.13 -2.58
N THR A 107 18.60 21.23 -1.49
CA THR A 107 18.31 20.09 -0.61
C THR A 107 17.29 19.15 -1.24
N LEU A 108 16.31 19.67 -1.99
CA LEU A 108 15.36 18.88 -2.78
C LEU A 108 16.04 18.11 -3.90
N VAL A 109 16.94 18.72 -4.67
CA VAL A 109 17.66 18.05 -5.76
C VAL A 109 18.62 16.98 -5.20
N GLN A 110 19.32 17.29 -4.12
CA GLN A 110 20.18 16.31 -3.45
C GLN A 110 19.36 15.15 -2.86
N ALA A 111 18.20 15.45 -2.26
CA ALA A 111 17.27 14.45 -1.76
C ALA A 111 16.67 13.63 -2.91
N ALA A 112 16.31 14.22 -4.04
CA ALA A 112 15.79 13.52 -5.21
C ALA A 112 16.81 12.50 -5.75
N ARG A 113 18.10 12.89 -5.84
CA ARG A 113 19.18 11.97 -6.25
C ARG A 113 19.39 10.83 -5.24
N SER A 114 19.36 11.14 -3.95
CA SER A 114 19.47 10.12 -2.89
C SER A 114 18.25 9.19 -2.86
N ASN A 115 17.07 9.72 -3.18
CA ASN A 115 15.78 9.05 -3.08
C ASN A 115 15.28 8.48 -4.40
N LEU A 116 16.13 8.39 -5.44
CA LEU A 116 15.77 7.77 -6.72
C LEU A 116 15.31 6.32 -6.52
N LEU A 117 15.79 5.66 -5.47
CA LEU A 117 15.34 4.32 -5.06
C LEU A 117 13.83 4.26 -4.77
N LEU A 118 13.18 5.38 -4.41
CA LEU A 118 11.72 5.48 -4.21
C LEU A 118 10.91 5.46 -5.52
N ALA A 119 11.55 5.64 -6.68
CA ALA A 119 10.87 5.51 -7.97
C ALA A 119 10.42 4.06 -8.23
N VAL A 120 11.20 3.07 -7.81
CA VAL A 120 10.87 1.64 -7.97
C VAL A 120 9.59 1.25 -7.20
N PRO A 121 9.46 1.50 -5.89
CA PRO A 121 8.21 1.24 -5.18
C PRO A 121 7.06 2.09 -5.73
N ALA A 122 7.28 3.34 -6.14
CA ALA A 122 6.23 4.16 -6.76
C ALA A 122 5.67 3.50 -8.05
N LEU A 123 6.54 2.98 -8.92
CA LEU A 123 6.14 2.26 -10.12
C LEU A 123 5.35 0.98 -9.77
N LEU A 124 5.86 0.17 -8.82
CA LEU A 124 5.17 -1.02 -8.36
C LEU A 124 3.81 -0.70 -7.74
N TYR A 125 3.67 0.44 -7.04
CA TYR A 125 2.38 0.91 -6.53
C TYR A 125 1.43 1.34 -7.63
N ALA A 126 1.91 2.04 -8.66
CA ALA A 126 1.09 2.42 -9.81
C ALA A 126 0.54 1.16 -10.51
N ILE A 127 1.39 0.16 -10.76
CA ILE A 127 0.98 -1.14 -11.33
C ILE A 127 -0.01 -1.84 -10.40
N ASN A 128 0.28 -1.91 -9.10
CA ASN A 128 -0.62 -2.51 -8.10
C ASN A 128 -2.00 -1.84 -8.09
N ASN A 129 -2.05 -0.50 -8.14
CA ASN A 129 -3.30 0.25 -8.16
C ASN A 129 -4.10 -0.03 -9.45
N TYR A 130 -3.42 -0.18 -10.58
CA TYR A 130 -4.07 -0.59 -11.83
C TYR A 130 -4.59 -2.04 -11.76
N LEU A 131 -3.76 -2.98 -11.26
CA LEU A 131 -4.16 -4.37 -11.08
C LEU A 131 -5.36 -4.52 -10.14
N LYS A 132 -5.44 -3.72 -9.07
CA LYS A 132 -6.62 -3.69 -8.19
C LYS A 132 -7.89 -3.31 -8.93
N PHE A 133 -7.81 -2.36 -9.86
CA PHE A 133 -8.97 -2.00 -10.66
C PHE A 133 -9.39 -3.14 -11.59
N ILE A 134 -8.43 -3.75 -12.30
CA ILE A 134 -8.69 -4.92 -13.15
C ILE A 134 -9.31 -6.06 -12.32
N MET A 135 -8.79 -6.32 -11.12
CA MET A 135 -9.38 -7.29 -10.20
C MET A 135 -10.86 -7.00 -9.93
N GLN A 136 -11.21 -5.76 -9.59
CA GLN A 136 -12.58 -5.37 -9.27
C GLN A 136 -13.52 -5.40 -10.48
N LEU A 137 -12.98 -5.23 -11.70
CA LEU A 137 -13.77 -5.22 -12.93
C LEU A 137 -14.07 -6.64 -13.43
N TYR A 138 -13.10 -7.55 -13.36
CA TYR A 138 -13.21 -8.88 -13.98
C TYR A 138 -13.49 -10.01 -13.00
N PHE A 139 -13.20 -9.84 -11.70
CA PHE A 139 -13.44 -10.86 -10.70
C PHE A 139 -14.61 -10.48 -9.79
N ASN A 140 -15.35 -11.50 -9.33
CA ASN A 140 -16.35 -11.28 -8.31
C ASN A 140 -15.67 -10.80 -6.98
N PRO A 141 -16.39 -10.03 -6.14
CA PRO A 141 -15.84 -9.50 -4.90
C PRO A 141 -15.24 -10.56 -3.97
N ALA A 142 -15.83 -11.77 -3.93
CA ALA A 142 -15.34 -12.90 -3.16
C ALA A 142 -13.93 -13.35 -3.62
N THR A 143 -13.69 -13.51 -4.92
CA THR A 143 -12.36 -13.89 -5.44
C THR A 143 -11.34 -12.79 -5.21
N VAL A 144 -11.71 -11.52 -5.40
CA VAL A 144 -10.80 -10.38 -5.12
C VAL A 144 -10.37 -10.35 -3.65
N LYS A 145 -11.30 -10.65 -2.74
CA LYS A 145 -11.00 -10.79 -1.31
C LYS A 145 -10.10 -11.98 -1.06
N MET A 146 -10.41 -13.16 -1.59
CA MET A 146 -9.59 -14.37 -1.43
C MET A 146 -8.14 -14.18 -1.91
N LEU A 147 -7.96 -13.65 -3.12
CA LEU A 147 -6.65 -13.31 -3.67
C LEU A 147 -5.90 -12.30 -2.79
N SER A 148 -6.63 -11.36 -2.18
CA SER A 148 -6.03 -10.38 -1.28
C SER A 148 -5.53 -10.97 0.04
N ASN A 149 -6.08 -12.11 0.47
CA ASN A 149 -5.63 -12.84 1.65
C ASN A 149 -4.38 -13.65 1.35
N LEU A 150 -4.31 -14.27 0.17
CA LEU A 150 -3.11 -15.00 -0.26
C LEU A 150 -1.87 -14.10 -0.31
N LYS A 151 -2.06 -12.79 -0.58
CA LYS A 151 -0.97 -11.78 -0.53
C LYS A 151 -0.26 -11.75 0.81
N VAL A 152 -0.94 -12.05 1.91
CA VAL A 152 -0.36 -11.98 3.25
C VAL A 152 0.77 -13.02 3.41
N LEU A 153 0.59 -14.24 2.89
CA LEU A 153 1.65 -15.25 2.84
C LEU A 153 2.83 -14.80 2.00
N VAL A 154 2.55 -14.28 0.79
CA VAL A 154 3.60 -13.83 -0.13
C VAL A 154 4.39 -12.67 0.48
N ILE A 155 3.73 -11.73 1.17
CA ILE A 155 4.39 -10.65 1.92
C ILE A 155 5.30 -11.22 3.01
N ALA A 156 4.85 -12.19 3.80
CA ALA A 156 5.69 -12.79 4.86
C ALA A 156 6.95 -13.44 4.29
N ILE A 157 6.81 -14.19 3.18
CA ILE A 157 7.94 -14.80 2.47
C ILE A 157 8.88 -13.73 1.90
N LEU A 158 8.34 -12.70 1.23
CA LEU A 158 9.12 -11.59 0.68
C LEU A 158 9.86 -10.79 1.77
N LEU A 159 9.24 -10.55 2.93
CA LEU A 159 9.90 -9.91 4.07
C LEU A 159 11.08 -10.75 4.59
N LYS A 160 10.93 -12.08 4.64
CA LYS A 160 12.01 -13.00 5.00
C LYS A 160 13.14 -12.99 3.95
N MET A 161 12.81 -12.94 2.66
CA MET A 161 13.79 -13.01 1.58
C MET A 161 14.53 -11.68 1.35
N ILE A 162 13.80 -10.57 1.22
CA ILE A 162 14.31 -9.24 0.85
C ILE A 162 14.86 -8.51 2.08
N MET A 163 14.07 -8.40 3.16
CA MET A 163 14.47 -7.68 4.37
C MET A 163 15.24 -8.56 5.37
N LYS A 164 15.43 -9.85 5.06
CA LYS A 164 16.08 -10.84 5.94
C LYS A 164 15.46 -10.91 7.34
N ARG A 165 14.16 -10.62 7.42
CA ARG A 165 13.40 -10.62 8.68
C ARG A 165 13.31 -12.02 9.27
N ARG A 166 13.57 -12.13 10.58
CA ARG A 166 13.33 -13.36 11.34
C ARG A 166 11.91 -13.32 11.92
N PHE A 167 11.19 -14.42 11.75
CA PHE A 167 9.86 -14.61 12.31
C PHE A 167 9.92 -15.65 13.40
N SER A 168 9.32 -15.36 14.56
CA SER A 168 9.17 -16.36 15.63
C SER A 168 8.08 -17.38 15.27
N ILE A 169 8.10 -18.53 15.93
CA ILE A 169 7.06 -19.56 15.77
C ILE A 169 5.67 -18.97 16.03
N ILE A 170 5.52 -18.18 17.10
CA ILE A 170 4.25 -17.50 17.44
C ILE A 170 3.77 -16.58 16.31
N GLN A 171 4.69 -15.92 15.58
CA GLN A 171 4.31 -15.06 14.45
C GLN A 171 3.86 -15.86 13.23
N TRP A 172 4.42 -17.04 13.01
CA TRP A 172 3.95 -17.97 11.98
C TRP A 172 2.58 -18.54 12.34
N GLU A 173 2.37 -18.93 13.59
CA GLU A 173 1.06 -19.38 14.10
C GLU A 173 0.01 -18.28 13.95
N ALA A 174 0.33 -17.04 14.34
CA ALA A 174 -0.57 -15.90 14.15
C ALA A 174 -0.91 -15.65 12.66
N LEU A 175 0.07 -15.81 11.77
CA LEU A 175 -0.15 -15.70 10.33
C LEU A 175 -1.07 -16.81 9.81
N ALA A 176 -0.90 -18.04 10.29
CA ALA A 176 -1.77 -19.17 9.97
C ALA A 176 -3.20 -18.92 10.46
N LEU A 177 -3.36 -18.48 11.70
CA LEU A 177 -4.65 -18.10 12.29
C LEU A 177 -5.34 -17.00 11.48
N LEU A 178 -4.59 -15.98 11.04
CA LEU A 178 -5.12 -14.92 10.18
C LEU A 178 -5.68 -15.48 8.86
N LEU A 179 -4.95 -16.38 8.21
CA LEU A 179 -5.39 -16.98 6.95
C LEU A 179 -6.61 -17.86 7.13
N ILE A 180 -6.65 -18.65 8.20
CA ILE A 180 -7.80 -19.47 8.57
C ILE A 180 -9.01 -18.57 8.81
N GLY A 181 -8.88 -17.57 9.69
CA GLY A 181 -9.97 -16.65 10.05
C GLY A 181 -10.56 -15.94 8.82
N ILE A 182 -9.72 -15.48 7.90
CA ILE A 182 -10.24 -14.83 6.69
C ILE A 182 -10.85 -15.87 5.73
N SER A 183 -10.28 -17.07 5.59
CA SER A 183 -10.83 -18.12 4.73
C SER A 183 -12.23 -18.55 5.19
N VAL A 184 -12.42 -18.73 6.50
CA VAL A 184 -13.74 -19.03 7.10
C VAL A 184 -14.75 -17.92 6.80
N ASN A 185 -14.35 -16.65 6.94
CA ASN A 185 -15.22 -15.52 6.62
C ASN A 185 -15.64 -15.47 5.14
N GLN A 186 -14.80 -15.95 4.20
CA GLN A 186 -15.16 -15.99 2.78
C GLN A 186 -16.11 -17.14 2.44
N LEU A 187 -16.09 -18.26 3.17
CA LEU A 187 -16.98 -19.39 2.92
C LEU A 187 -18.46 -18.99 3.08
N GLN A 188 -18.76 -18.09 4.02
CA GLN A 188 -20.11 -17.53 4.21
C GLN A 188 -20.56 -16.58 3.09
N SER A 189 -19.63 -16.12 2.24
CA SER A 189 -19.88 -15.18 1.15
C SER A 189 -20.01 -15.86 -0.23
N LEU A 190 -19.93 -17.20 -0.29
CA LEU A 190 -20.10 -17.96 -1.51
C LEU A 190 -21.60 -18.14 -1.79
N PRO A 191 -22.12 -17.74 -2.96
CA PRO A 191 -23.46 -18.16 -3.39
C PRO A 191 -23.49 -19.69 -3.48
N GLU A 192 -24.47 -20.33 -2.85
CA GLU A 192 -24.75 -21.75 -3.03
C GLU A 192 -24.97 -22.04 -4.52
N GLY A 193 -23.99 -22.69 -5.20
CA GLY A 193 -24.20 -23.11 -6.58
C GLY A 193 -23.02 -23.09 -7.55
N MET A 194 -21.76 -22.90 -7.13
CA MET A 194 -20.62 -23.02 -8.06
C MET A 194 -19.66 -24.16 -7.69
N THR A 195 -20.19 -25.39 -7.66
CA THR A 195 -19.39 -26.62 -7.76
C THR A 195 -19.14 -26.95 -9.23
N SER A 196 -18.29 -26.17 -9.90
CA SER A 196 -17.68 -26.60 -11.16
C SER A 196 -16.34 -25.89 -11.37
N PHE A 197 -15.31 -26.32 -10.64
CA PHE A 197 -13.94 -26.12 -11.09
C PHE A 197 -13.70 -27.06 -12.27
N GLY A 198 -14.21 -26.67 -13.43
CA GLY A 198 -13.93 -27.29 -14.73
C GLY A 198 -12.45 -27.21 -15.02
N LEU A 199 -11.82 -28.37 -15.10
CA LEU A 199 -10.39 -28.59 -15.13
C LEU A 199 -9.69 -28.47 -16.53
N PRO A 200 -10.05 -27.56 -17.46
CA PRO A 200 -9.14 -27.22 -18.57
C PRO A 200 -8.93 -25.72 -18.83
N VAL A 201 -8.93 -24.87 -17.78
CA VAL A 201 -8.50 -23.45 -17.82
C VAL A 201 -7.42 -23.17 -16.75
N ALA A 202 -6.60 -24.19 -16.44
CA ALA A 202 -5.79 -24.20 -15.22
C ALA A 202 -4.56 -23.26 -15.30
N THR A 203 -3.75 -23.34 -16.36
CA THR A 203 -2.45 -22.65 -16.40
C THR A 203 -2.56 -21.13 -16.47
N GLY A 204 -3.48 -20.59 -17.29
CA GLY A 204 -3.71 -19.15 -17.37
C GLY A 204 -4.22 -18.57 -16.05
N ALA A 205 -5.17 -19.24 -15.40
CA ALA A 205 -5.71 -18.81 -14.11
C ALA A 205 -4.67 -18.81 -12.99
N TYR A 206 -3.76 -19.79 -12.96
CA TYR A 206 -2.64 -19.81 -12.01
C TYR A 206 -1.65 -18.66 -12.26
N LEU A 207 -1.29 -18.39 -13.51
CA LEU A 207 -0.39 -17.28 -13.86
C LEU A 207 -1.01 -15.92 -13.48
N TYR A 208 -2.29 -15.69 -13.80
CA TYR A 208 -2.99 -14.49 -13.40
C TYR A 208 -3.01 -14.34 -11.88
N THR A 209 -3.39 -15.39 -11.16
CA THR A 209 -3.39 -15.42 -9.68
C THR A 209 -2.01 -15.09 -9.12
N LEU A 210 -0.96 -15.68 -9.67
CA LEU A 210 0.41 -15.45 -9.24
C LEU A 210 0.83 -13.99 -9.43
N ILE A 211 0.54 -13.38 -10.58
CA ILE A 211 0.83 -11.96 -10.86
C ILE A 211 0.06 -11.06 -9.88
N PHE A 212 -1.25 -11.33 -9.75
CA PHE A 212 -2.18 -10.57 -8.93
C PHE A 212 -1.89 -10.63 -7.44
N VAL A 213 -1.19 -11.66 -6.98
CA VAL A 213 -0.77 -11.80 -5.59
C VAL A 213 0.66 -11.30 -5.41
N SER A 214 1.57 -11.61 -6.34
CA SER A 214 2.99 -11.29 -6.23
C SER A 214 3.27 -9.80 -6.40
N VAL A 215 2.73 -9.15 -7.44
CA VAL A 215 3.03 -7.73 -7.71
C VAL A 215 2.57 -6.81 -6.58
N PRO A 216 1.31 -6.92 -6.06
CA PRO A 216 0.89 -6.13 -4.90
C PRO A 216 1.70 -6.38 -3.63
N SER A 217 2.11 -7.64 -3.42
CA SER A 217 2.94 -8.02 -2.27
C SER A 217 4.34 -7.44 -2.37
N LEU A 218 4.93 -7.50 -3.58
CA LEU A 218 6.22 -6.91 -3.90
C LEU A 218 6.20 -5.40 -3.70
N ALA A 219 5.19 -4.71 -4.22
CA ALA A 219 4.99 -3.27 -4.02
C ALA A 219 4.97 -2.90 -2.53
N SER A 220 4.25 -3.68 -1.71
CA SER A 220 4.12 -3.44 -0.27
C SER A 220 5.47 -3.58 0.45
N VAL A 221 6.18 -4.70 0.20
CA VAL A 221 7.47 -5.00 0.85
C VAL A 221 8.57 -4.05 0.38
N PHE A 222 8.62 -3.71 -0.91
CA PHE A 222 9.60 -2.74 -1.41
C PHE A 222 9.35 -1.33 -0.89
N ASN A 223 8.10 -0.94 -0.62
CA ASN A 223 7.84 0.35 0.05
C ASN A 223 8.42 0.39 1.45
N GLU A 224 8.12 -0.65 2.24
CA GLU A 224 8.64 -0.77 3.60
C GLU A 224 10.17 -0.76 3.58
N TYR A 225 10.76 -1.54 2.69
CA TYR A 225 12.20 -1.55 2.48
C TYR A 225 12.75 -0.17 2.13
N ALA A 226 12.17 0.54 1.16
CA ALA A 226 12.69 1.82 0.70
C ALA A 226 12.53 2.92 1.76
N LEU A 227 11.38 2.99 2.44
CA LEU A 227 11.14 3.95 3.53
C LEU A 227 12.06 3.70 4.73
N LYS A 228 12.29 2.44 5.10
CA LYS A 228 13.20 2.06 6.21
C LYS A 228 14.68 2.18 5.84
N SER A 229 15.06 2.01 4.58
CA SER A 229 16.44 2.19 4.10
C SER A 229 16.96 3.62 4.34
N GLN A 230 16.06 4.61 4.38
CA GLN A 230 16.40 6.02 4.57
C GLN A 230 15.76 6.60 5.84
N PHE A 231 15.81 5.86 6.95
CA PHE A 231 15.08 6.19 8.18
C PHE A 231 15.35 7.60 8.73
N GLU A 232 16.59 8.09 8.60
CA GLU A 232 17.05 9.42 9.03
C GLU A 232 16.35 10.59 8.31
N THR A 233 15.85 10.37 7.09
CA THR A 233 15.10 11.41 6.36
C THR A 233 13.70 11.53 6.92
N SER A 234 13.15 12.73 7.06
CA SER A 234 11.77 12.90 7.55
C SER A 234 10.76 12.18 6.65
N ILE A 235 9.70 11.61 7.24
CA ILE A 235 8.68 10.86 6.48
C ILE A 235 8.02 11.69 5.38
N TYR A 236 7.81 12.99 5.63
CA TYR A 236 7.12 13.87 4.69
C TYR A 236 7.96 14.15 3.43
N HIS A 237 9.29 14.20 3.53
CA HIS A 237 10.16 14.29 2.36
C HIS A 237 10.14 13.00 1.55
N GLN A 238 10.21 11.84 2.20
CA GLN A 238 10.13 10.55 1.51
C GLN A 238 8.78 10.40 0.79
N ASN A 239 7.70 10.76 1.49
CA ASN A 239 6.35 10.75 0.95
C ASN A 239 6.18 11.72 -0.24
N LEU A 240 6.77 12.92 -0.17
CA LEU A 240 6.73 13.87 -1.30
C LEU A 240 7.29 13.23 -2.59
N PHE A 241 8.45 12.59 -2.52
CA PHE A 241 9.06 11.94 -3.69
C PHE A 241 8.29 10.69 -4.10
N LEU A 242 7.91 9.84 -3.14
CA LEU A 242 7.17 8.61 -3.42
C LEU A 242 5.84 8.90 -4.13
N TYR A 243 5.05 9.85 -3.61
CA TYR A 243 3.77 10.23 -4.20
C TYR A 243 3.97 11.06 -5.48
N GLY A 244 5.04 11.87 -5.55
CA GLY A 244 5.39 12.61 -6.77
C GLY A 244 5.70 11.67 -7.94
N TYR A 245 6.56 10.67 -7.74
CA TYR A 245 6.79 9.62 -8.74
C TYR A 245 5.52 8.84 -9.05
N GLY A 246 4.69 8.54 -8.04
CA GLY A 246 3.39 7.91 -8.21
C GLY A 246 2.46 8.72 -9.13
N ALA A 247 2.36 10.03 -8.91
CA ALA A 247 1.57 10.94 -9.74
C ALA A 247 2.08 10.98 -11.18
N ILE A 248 3.40 11.03 -11.38
CA ILE A 248 4.02 10.97 -12.72
C ILE A 248 3.64 9.66 -13.43
N PHE A 249 3.78 8.50 -12.79
CA PHE A 249 3.43 7.22 -13.41
C PHE A 249 1.93 7.10 -13.72
N ASN A 250 1.04 7.59 -12.84
CA ASN A 250 -0.39 7.60 -13.12
C ASN A 250 -0.73 8.56 -14.26
N PHE A 251 -0.06 9.71 -14.36
CA PHE A 251 -0.23 10.65 -15.48
C PHE A 251 0.23 10.04 -16.80
N LEU A 252 1.39 9.37 -16.82
CA LEU A 252 1.86 8.62 -17.99
C LEU A 252 0.88 7.51 -18.40
N ALA A 253 0.24 6.85 -17.44
CA ALA A 253 -0.80 5.86 -17.73
C ALA A 253 -2.03 6.50 -18.39
N ILE A 254 -2.48 7.68 -17.93
CA ILE A 254 -3.56 8.44 -18.55
C ILE A 254 -3.19 8.81 -20.00
N LEU A 255 -1.99 9.35 -20.22
CA LEU A 255 -1.49 9.68 -21.56
C LEU A 255 -1.45 8.46 -22.48
N GLY A 256 -0.91 7.34 -21.98
CA GLY A 256 -0.91 6.07 -22.72
C GLY A 256 -2.32 5.66 -23.12
N THR A 257 -3.27 5.66 -22.18
CA THR A 257 -4.67 5.32 -22.51
C THR A 257 -5.32 6.30 -23.48
N ALA A 258 -4.97 7.58 -23.44
CA ALA A 258 -5.48 8.59 -24.37
C ALA A 258 -4.97 8.38 -25.80
N ILE A 259 -3.73 7.92 -25.95
CA ILE A 259 -3.16 7.56 -27.25
C ILE A 259 -3.89 6.33 -27.84
N PHE A 260 -4.19 5.33 -27.02
CA PHE A 260 -4.83 4.08 -27.49
C PHE A 260 -6.35 4.16 -27.65
N LYS A 261 -7.06 4.85 -26.76
CA LYS A 261 -8.54 4.90 -26.72
C LYS A 261 -9.13 6.26 -27.15
N GLY A 262 -8.27 7.24 -27.45
CA GLY A 262 -8.66 8.58 -27.88
C GLY A 262 -8.69 9.61 -26.74
N PRO A 263 -8.79 10.91 -27.09
CA PRO A 263 -8.67 12.03 -26.14
C PRO A 263 -9.80 12.12 -25.11
N SER A 264 -10.88 11.35 -25.27
CA SER A 264 -11.97 11.26 -24.30
C SER A 264 -11.53 10.76 -22.92
N THR A 265 -10.40 10.05 -22.81
CA THR A 265 -9.83 9.63 -21.52
C THR A 265 -9.00 10.72 -20.82
N LEU A 266 -8.73 11.86 -21.47
CA LEU A 266 -8.07 13.02 -20.86
C LEU A 266 -9.02 13.85 -20.00
N ASP A 267 -10.32 13.56 -20.05
CA ASP A 267 -11.32 14.23 -19.22
C ASP A 267 -11.26 13.71 -17.78
N ILE A 268 -10.17 14.08 -17.08
CA ILE A 268 -9.84 13.64 -15.72
C ILE A 268 -10.96 14.03 -14.75
N MET A 269 -11.66 15.14 -14.99
CA MET A 269 -12.69 15.69 -14.10
C MET A 269 -14.11 15.21 -14.43
N ARG A 270 -14.29 14.34 -15.42
CA ARG A 270 -15.62 13.84 -15.80
C ARG A 270 -16.18 12.86 -14.76
N GLY A 271 -17.42 13.09 -14.34
CA GLY A 271 -18.18 12.15 -13.51
C GLY A 271 -17.81 12.15 -12.02
N HIS A 272 -17.00 13.11 -11.55
CA HIS A 272 -16.74 13.26 -10.11
C HIS A 272 -17.92 13.89 -9.40
N SER A 273 -18.57 13.10 -8.55
CA SER A 273 -19.58 13.59 -7.62
C SER A 273 -18.92 14.03 -6.31
N LYS A 274 -19.69 14.66 -5.40
CA LYS A 274 -19.22 14.93 -4.02
C LYS A 274 -18.75 13.64 -3.32
N ALA A 275 -19.41 12.50 -3.59
CA ALA A 275 -19.01 11.20 -3.05
C ALA A 275 -17.67 10.72 -3.62
N THR A 276 -17.40 10.95 -4.91
CA THR A 276 -16.10 10.62 -5.52
C THR A 276 -14.96 11.42 -4.92
N VAL A 277 -15.16 12.70 -4.62
CA VAL A 277 -14.16 13.53 -3.93
C VAL A 277 -13.89 13.01 -2.52
N LEU A 278 -14.93 12.66 -1.75
CA LEU A 278 -14.77 12.03 -0.44
C LEU A 278 -14.03 10.70 -0.52
N LEU A 279 -14.30 9.89 -1.54
CA LEU A 279 -13.59 8.64 -1.81
C LEU A 279 -12.10 8.89 -2.11
N ILE A 280 -11.78 9.90 -2.92
CA ILE A 280 -10.39 10.31 -3.20
C ILE A 280 -9.69 10.73 -1.90
N CYS A 281 -10.33 11.57 -1.08
CA CYS A 281 -9.78 11.99 0.21
C CYS A 281 -9.54 10.79 1.15
N ASN A 282 -10.51 9.87 1.26
CA ASN A 282 -10.37 8.67 2.08
C ASN A 282 -9.22 7.78 1.60
N ASN A 283 -9.12 7.53 0.29
CA ASN A 283 -8.03 6.75 -0.30
C ASN A 283 -6.67 7.43 -0.10
N ALA A 284 -6.61 8.76 -0.18
CA ALA A 284 -5.40 9.53 0.09
C ALA A 284 -4.96 9.37 1.55
N SER A 285 -5.90 9.53 2.50
CA SER A 285 -5.68 9.31 3.93
C SER A 285 -5.19 7.90 4.23
N GLN A 286 -5.81 6.86 3.65
CA GLN A 286 -5.34 5.48 3.77
C GLN A 286 -3.91 5.33 3.25
N GLY A 287 -3.58 5.95 2.12
CA GLY A 287 -2.23 5.93 1.53
C GLY A 287 -1.19 6.63 2.40
N ILE A 288 -1.54 7.77 3.02
CA ILE A 288 -0.68 8.49 3.95
C ILE A 288 -0.44 7.64 5.20
N LEU A 289 -1.53 7.16 5.83
CA LEU A 289 -1.46 6.32 7.03
C LEU A 289 -0.63 5.05 6.78
N SER A 290 -0.76 4.47 5.59
CA SER A 290 0.05 3.34 5.13
C SER A 290 1.56 3.63 5.17
N SER A 291 1.99 4.82 4.72
CA SER A 291 3.40 5.20 4.80
C SER A 291 3.90 5.29 6.23
N PHE A 292 3.05 5.76 7.16
CA PHE A 292 3.38 5.75 8.59
C PHE A 292 3.52 4.32 9.15
N PHE A 293 2.63 3.40 8.76
CA PHE A 293 2.80 1.98 9.10
C PHE A 293 4.12 1.41 8.58
N PHE A 294 4.44 1.67 7.31
CA PHE A 294 5.65 1.14 6.70
C PHE A 294 6.92 1.72 7.28
N LYS A 295 6.88 2.95 7.80
CA LYS A 295 8.04 3.56 8.44
C LYS A 295 8.18 3.16 9.91
N TYR A 296 7.13 3.36 10.70
CA TYR A 296 7.19 3.26 12.17
C TYR A 296 6.72 1.92 12.74
N ALA A 297 6.05 1.12 11.93
CA ALA A 297 5.60 -0.23 12.27
C ALA A 297 6.04 -1.21 11.18
N ASP A 298 5.15 -2.10 10.74
CA ASP A 298 5.43 -3.10 9.71
C ASP A 298 4.23 -3.30 8.78
N THR A 299 4.49 -3.79 7.56
CA THR A 299 3.45 -4.20 6.62
C THR A 299 2.49 -5.24 7.21
N ILE A 300 2.97 -6.11 8.10
CA ILE A 300 2.15 -7.14 8.73
C ILE A 300 1.13 -6.53 9.70
N LEU A 301 1.54 -5.57 10.55
CA LEU A 301 0.62 -4.90 11.47
C LEU A 301 -0.48 -4.15 10.70
N LYS A 302 -0.11 -3.48 9.62
CA LYS A 302 -1.07 -2.86 8.71
C LYS A 302 -2.08 -3.88 8.16
N LYS A 303 -1.62 -5.08 7.77
CA LYS A 303 -2.53 -6.13 7.28
C LYS A 303 -3.50 -6.61 8.35
N TYR A 304 -3.01 -6.85 9.57
CA TYR A 304 -3.89 -7.18 10.70
C TYR A 304 -4.93 -6.10 10.95
N SER A 305 -4.49 -4.84 10.97
CA SER A 305 -5.38 -3.68 11.12
C SER A 305 -6.51 -3.67 10.09
N SER A 306 -6.19 -3.81 8.81
CA SER A 306 -7.20 -3.82 7.75
C SER A 306 -8.12 -5.04 7.81
N THR A 307 -7.64 -6.20 8.28
CA THR A 307 -8.48 -7.37 8.51
C THR A 307 -9.48 -7.13 9.64
N ILE A 308 -9.01 -6.58 10.77
CA ILE A 308 -9.86 -6.22 11.92
C ILE A 308 -10.93 -5.22 11.48
N ALA A 309 -10.55 -4.19 10.73
CA ALA A 309 -11.47 -3.21 10.15
C ALA A 309 -12.60 -3.86 9.35
N THR A 310 -12.26 -4.84 8.53
CA THR A 310 -13.21 -5.56 7.67
C THR A 310 -14.20 -6.36 8.51
N ILE A 311 -13.74 -7.03 9.57
CA ILE A 311 -14.60 -7.79 10.48
C ILE A 311 -15.59 -6.85 11.19
N PHE A 312 -15.11 -5.72 11.72
CA PHE A 312 -15.99 -4.73 12.34
C PHE A 312 -17.02 -4.18 11.37
N THR A 313 -16.62 -3.89 10.13
CA THR A 313 -17.55 -3.39 9.10
C THR A 313 -18.67 -4.39 8.83
N VAL A 314 -18.33 -5.69 8.73
CA VAL A 314 -19.34 -6.76 8.56
C VAL A 314 -20.26 -6.81 9.77
N PHE A 315 -19.69 -6.82 10.98
CA PHE A 315 -20.46 -6.87 12.22
C PHE A 315 -21.47 -5.72 12.31
N PHE A 316 -21.05 -4.47 12.12
CA PHE A 316 -21.97 -3.33 12.13
C PHE A 316 -23.03 -3.42 11.03
N SER A 317 -22.66 -3.86 9.83
CA SER A 317 -23.63 -4.00 8.73
C SER A 317 -24.71 -5.06 8.98
N THR A 318 -24.42 -6.10 9.77
CA THR A 318 -25.41 -7.13 10.14
C THR A 318 -26.36 -6.68 11.24
N PHE A 319 -25.97 -5.69 12.06
CA PHE A 319 -26.83 -5.13 13.12
C PHE A 319 -27.78 -4.04 12.62
N GLU A 320 -27.49 -3.42 11.48
CA GLU A 320 -28.33 -2.38 10.87
C GLU A 320 -29.35 -2.92 9.84
N GLY A 321 -29.33 -4.21 9.53
CA GLY A 321 -30.26 -4.89 8.62
C GLY A 321 -31.23 -5.80 9.35
#